data_AF-A0A847HR69-F1
#
_entry.id   AF-A0A847HR69-F1
#
_cell.length_a   1.000
_cell.length_b   1.000
_cell.length_c   1.000
_cell.angle_alpha   90.00
_cell.angle_beta   90.00
_cell.angle_gamma   90.00
#
_symmetry.space_group_name_H-M   'P 1'
#
loop_
_entity.id
_entity.type
_entity.pdbx_description
1 polymer ?
#
loop_
_entity_poly.entity_id
_entity_poly.type
_entity_poly.pdbx_seq_one_letter_code
_entity_poly.pdbx_strand_id
1 'polypeptide(L)'
;MLRILLPILGSVLPSAHANWICDYAGNLHPDCGAGTAFLSGLALRIGALLFEVIGGFATIMFLWGALKIVTSGGNDEGRNKGKEIIIAALIGVFLAVIGHLVVQYFATFIDTNIN
;
A
#
# COMPACT_ATOMS: atom_id res chain seq x y z
N MET A 1 -14.67 -10.01 33.79
CA MET A 1 -13.56 -10.48 32.92
C MET A 1 -13.92 -10.63 31.45
N LEU A 2 -15.20 -10.80 31.05
CA LEU A 2 -15.59 -11.13 29.67
C LEU A 2 -15.70 -9.94 28.68
N ARG A 3 -15.59 -8.68 29.13
CA ARG A 3 -15.73 -7.48 28.28
C ARG A 3 -14.46 -7.05 27.54
N ILE A 4 -13.31 -7.64 27.88
CA ILE A 4 -12.02 -7.33 27.23
C ILE A 4 -11.78 -8.26 26.02
N LEU A 5 -12.51 -9.39 25.94
CA LEU A 5 -12.36 -10.39 24.88
C LEU A 5 -13.18 -10.07 23.61
N LEU A 6 -14.27 -9.30 23.73
CA LEU A 6 -15.15 -8.91 22.62
C LEU A 6 -14.46 -8.10 21.50
N PRO A 7 -13.58 -7.11 21.76
CA PRO A 7 -12.91 -6.38 20.69
C PRO A 7 -11.91 -7.25 19.91
N ILE A 8 -11.47 -8.37 20.47
CA ILE A 8 -10.52 -9.31 19.85
C ILE A 8 -11.25 -10.30 18.93
N LEU A 9 -12.53 -10.60 19.19
CA LEU A 9 -13.35 -11.41 18.29
C LEU A 9 -13.92 -10.57 17.12
N GLY A 10 -14.21 -9.30 17.37
CA GLY A 10 -14.73 -8.35 16.35
C GLY A 10 -13.70 -7.92 15.30
N SER A 11 -12.40 -8.09 15.55
CA SER A 11 -11.36 -7.85 14.56
C SER A 11 -11.10 -9.05 13.63
N VAL A 12 -11.65 -10.23 13.96
CA VAL A 12 -11.39 -11.50 13.23
C VAL A 12 -12.63 -12.00 12.47
N LEU A 13 -13.84 -11.65 12.94
CA LEU A 13 -15.07 -11.87 12.20
C LEU A 13 -15.62 -10.51 11.77
N PRO A 14 -15.36 -10.12 10.51
CA PRO A 14 -15.88 -8.90 9.94
C PRO A 14 -17.42 -8.99 9.93
N SER A 15 -18.07 -8.52 10.99
CA SER A 15 -19.51 -8.57 11.19
C SER A 15 -20.09 -7.15 11.16
N ALA A 16 -19.91 -6.51 10.00
CA ALA A 16 -20.76 -5.45 9.44
C ALA A 16 -20.09 -4.97 8.14
N HIS A 17 -20.12 -5.79 7.11
CA HIS A 17 -19.44 -5.52 5.85
C HIS A 17 -20.37 -5.61 4.65
N ALA A 18 -21.59 -5.08 4.77
CA ALA A 18 -22.55 -5.04 3.66
C ALA A 18 -22.65 -3.65 2.97
N ASN A 19 -21.88 -2.62 3.36
CA ASN A 19 -21.98 -1.30 2.72
C ASN A 19 -20.67 -0.51 2.56
N TRP A 20 -19.50 -1.15 2.64
CA TRP A 20 -18.17 -0.52 2.55
C TRP A 20 -17.36 -1.05 1.35
N ILE A 21 -17.82 -2.12 0.68
CA ILE A 21 -17.23 -2.59 -0.59
C ILE A 21 -17.45 -1.57 -1.71
N CYS A 22 -18.47 -0.70 -1.59
CA CYS A 22 -18.72 0.37 -2.55
C CYS A 22 -18.13 1.73 -2.15
N ASP A 23 -17.63 1.88 -0.93
CA ASP A 23 -17.25 3.20 -0.36
C ASP A 23 -15.73 3.33 -0.14
N TYR A 24 -15.04 2.28 0.32
CA TYR A 24 -13.57 2.17 0.14
C TYR A 24 -13.18 1.81 -1.30
N ALA A 25 -14.19 1.55 -2.14
CA ALA A 25 -14.10 1.50 -3.59
C ALA A 25 -14.42 2.85 -4.25
N GLY A 26 -14.10 3.98 -3.62
CA GLY A 26 -14.07 5.29 -4.28
C GLY A 26 -13.14 5.39 -5.50
N ASN A 27 -12.39 4.33 -5.84
CA ASN A 27 -11.72 4.13 -7.14
C ASN A 27 -11.71 2.67 -7.63
N LEU A 28 -12.54 1.78 -7.07
CA LEU A 28 -12.58 0.34 -7.45
C LEU A 28 -13.94 -0.14 -7.91
N HIS A 29 -14.93 0.76 -8.07
CA HIS A 29 -16.23 0.37 -8.61
C HIS A 29 -17.05 1.56 -9.15
N PRO A 30 -17.36 1.56 -10.45
CA PRO A 30 -18.59 2.19 -10.92
C PRO A 30 -19.59 1.23 -11.57
N ASP A 31 -19.33 -0.09 -11.65
CA ASP A 31 -20.32 -1.04 -12.20
C ASP A 31 -20.37 -2.36 -11.43
N CYS A 32 -21.42 -2.50 -10.62
CA CYS A 32 -21.86 -3.76 -10.04
C CYS A 32 -22.54 -4.57 -11.16
N GLY A 33 -21.75 -4.98 -12.14
CA GLY A 33 -22.18 -5.76 -13.30
C GLY A 33 -21.89 -5.09 -14.64
N ALA A 34 -20.70 -5.33 -15.22
CA ALA A 34 -20.47 -5.31 -16.67
C ALA A 34 -19.15 -6.05 -17.01
N GLY A 35 -19.19 -6.94 -18.01
CA GLY A 35 -18.10 -7.90 -18.32
C GLY A 35 -16.74 -7.30 -18.73
N THR A 36 -16.65 -5.99 -18.99
CA THR A 36 -15.38 -5.27 -19.26
C THR A 36 -14.64 -4.84 -17.98
N ALA A 37 -15.33 -4.86 -16.83
CA ALA A 37 -14.75 -4.54 -15.51
C ALA A 37 -13.83 -5.64 -14.95
N PHE A 38 -13.75 -6.80 -15.60
CA PHE A 38 -12.88 -7.90 -15.15
C PHE A 38 -11.39 -7.57 -15.32
N LEU A 39 -10.99 -7.00 -16.47
CA LEU A 39 -9.58 -6.66 -16.73
C LEU A 39 -9.12 -5.47 -15.89
N SER A 40 -9.96 -4.45 -15.75
CA SER A 40 -9.66 -3.28 -14.90
C SER A 40 -9.69 -3.65 -13.42
N GLY A 41 -10.66 -4.46 -12.98
CA GLY A 41 -10.73 -4.97 -11.62
C GLY A 41 -9.54 -5.87 -11.26
N LEU A 42 -9.09 -6.73 -12.19
CA LEU A 42 -7.90 -7.55 -12.00
C LEU A 42 -6.64 -6.69 -11.90
N ALA A 43 -6.47 -5.71 -12.79
CA ALA A 43 -5.31 -4.82 -12.78
C ALA A 43 -5.21 -4.01 -11.48
N LEU A 44 -6.34 -3.48 -10.98
CA LEU A 44 -6.38 -2.74 -9.72
C LEU A 44 -6.18 -3.64 -8.50
N ARG A 45 -6.70 -4.88 -8.52
CA ARG A 45 -6.49 -5.86 -7.44
C ARG A 45 -5.01 -6.25 -7.34
N ILE A 46 -4.36 -6.49 -8.48
CA ILE A 46 -2.92 -6.79 -8.53
C ILE A 46 -2.11 -5.56 -8.09
N GLY A 47 -2.47 -4.36 -8.57
CA GLY A 47 -1.83 -3.11 -8.18
C GLY A 47 -1.90 -2.86 -6.67
N ALA A 48 -3.07 -3.05 -6.05
CA ALA A 48 -3.26 -2.90 -4.62
C ALA A 48 -2.43 -3.92 -3.81
N LEU A 49 -2.43 -5.19 -4.22
CA LEU A 49 -1.60 -6.23 -3.60
C LEU A 49 -0.11 -5.89 -3.67
N LEU A 50 0.37 -5.45 -4.84
CA LEU A 50 1.76 -5.05 -5.02
C LEU A 50 2.11 -3.86 -4.12
N PHE A 51 1.24 -2.86 -4.03
CA PHE A 51 1.48 -1.68 -3.20
C PHE A 51 1.57 -2.02 -1.71
N GLU A 52 0.69 -2.91 -1.22
CA GLU A 52 0.68 -3.37 0.16
C GLU A 52 1.93 -4.19 0.49
N VAL A 53 2.35 -5.08 -0.41
CA VAL A 53 3.58 -5.87 -0.27
C VAL A 53 4.81 -4.97 -0.29
N ILE A 54 4.91 -4.03 -1.24
CA ILE A 54 6.04 -3.10 -1.35
C ILE A 54 6.12 -2.22 -0.11
N GLY A 55 4.98 -1.66 0.35
CA GLY A 55 4.93 -0.82 1.55
C GLY A 55 5.34 -1.59 2.82
N GLY A 56 4.86 -2.82 2.99
CA GLY A 56 5.24 -3.69 4.10
C GLY A 56 6.73 -4.04 4.08
N PHE A 57 7.24 -4.46 2.92
CA PHE A 57 8.64 -4.85 2.76
C PHE A 57 9.60 -3.66 2.92
N ALA A 58 9.23 -2.50 2.39
CA ALA A 58 10.00 -1.27 2.55
C ALA A 58 10.13 -0.86 4.01
N THR A 59 9.08 -1.01 4.81
CA THR A 59 9.10 -0.70 6.24
C THR A 59 10.10 -1.58 6.99
N ILE A 60 10.12 -2.89 6.70
CA ILE A 60 11.06 -3.84 7.33
C ILE A 60 12.51 -3.49 6.95
N MET A 61 12.78 -3.25 5.67
CA MET A 61 14.12 -2.88 5.18
C MET A 61 14.58 -1.54 5.73
N PHE A 62 13.67 -0.58 5.89
CA PHE A 62 13.93 0.71 6.51
C PHE A 62 14.36 0.55 7.97
N LEU A 63 13.63 -0.26 8.75
CA LEU A 63 14.02 -0.57 10.14
C LEU A 63 15.39 -1.26 10.19
N TRP A 64 15.66 -2.21 9.30
CA TRP A 64 16.95 -2.90 9.23
C TRP A 64 18.12 -1.96 8.91
N GLY A 65 17.94 -1.06 7.95
CA GLY A 65 18.90 -0.01 7.62
C GLY A 65 19.14 0.92 8.80
N ALA A 66 18.07 1.36 9.47
CA ALA A 66 18.14 2.23 10.64
C ALA A 66 18.89 1.58 11.81
N LEU A 67 18.55 0.33 12.15
CA LEU A 67 19.23 -0.42 13.20
C LEU A 67 20.72 -0.60 12.88
N LYS A 68 21.08 -0.90 11.62
CA LYS A 68 22.48 -1.00 11.19
C LYS A 68 23.24 0.32 11.40
N ILE A 69 22.65 1.48 11.12
CA ILE A 69 23.31 2.78 11.37
C ILE A 69 23.57 2.97 12.87
N VAL A 70 22.58 2.66 13.72
CA VAL A 70 22.66 2.85 15.17
C VAL A 70 23.67 1.89 15.80
N THR A 71 23.69 0.63 15.39
CA THR A 71 24.59 -0.40 15.95
C THR A 71 26.03 -0.31 15.44
N SER A 72 26.30 0.52 14.41
CA SER A 72 27.64 0.66 13.84
C SER A 72 28.65 1.38 14.74
N GLY A 73 28.24 1.95 15.87
CA GLY A 73 29.16 2.37 16.95
C GLY A 73 30.25 3.38 16.57
N GLY A 74 30.08 4.11 15.47
CA GLY A 74 31.07 5.06 14.95
C GLY A 74 31.96 4.53 13.80
N ASN A 75 31.79 3.28 13.37
CA ASN A 75 32.46 2.78 12.17
C ASN A 75 31.78 3.35 10.91
N ASP A 76 32.53 4.10 10.11
CA ASP A 76 32.02 4.76 8.90
C ASP A 76 31.50 3.76 7.86
N GLU A 77 32.10 2.58 7.78
CA GLU A 77 31.68 1.50 6.87
C GLU A 77 30.23 1.07 7.14
N GLY A 78 29.90 0.80 8.41
CA GLY A 78 28.58 0.34 8.82
C GLY A 78 27.50 1.42 8.69
N ARG A 79 27.86 2.69 8.97
CA ARG A 79 26.97 3.84 8.75
C ARG A 79 26.67 4.04 7.28
N ASN A 80 27.68 3.91 6.40
CA ASN A 80 27.49 4.11 4.97
C ASN A 80 26.59 3.01 4.37
N LYS A 81 26.82 1.75 4.74
CA LYS A 81 25.96 0.63 4.33
C LYS A 81 24.52 0.77 4.84
N GLY A 82 24.34 1.25 6.07
CA GLY A 82 23.01 1.50 6.61
C GLY A 82 22.27 2.62 5.87
N LYS A 83 22.97 3.71 5.51
CA LYS A 83 22.41 4.80 4.70
C LYS A 83 22.00 4.33 3.31
N GLU A 84 22.83 3.52 2.67
CA GLU A 84 22.54 2.95 1.34
C GLU A 84 21.24 2.13 1.35
N ILE A 85 21.05 1.29 2.38
CA ILE A 85 19.81 0.50 2.55
C ILE A 85 18.58 1.41 2.75
N ILE A 86 18.71 2.46 3.56
CA ILE A 86 17.61 3.41 3.79
C ILE A 86 17.27 4.16 2.51
N ILE A 87 18.27 4.62 1.76
CA ILE A 87 18.07 5.31 0.47
C ILE A 87 17.40 4.37 -0.54
N ALA A 88 17.83 3.11 -0.62
CA ALA A 88 17.19 2.12 -1.49
C ALA A 88 15.73 1.87 -1.11
N ALA A 89 15.41 1.77 0.18
CA ALA A 89 14.03 1.64 0.66
C ALA A 89 13.18 2.88 0.32
N LEU A 90 13.73 4.08 0.50
CA LEU A 90 13.08 5.35 0.14
C LEU A 90 12.79 5.43 -1.36
N ILE A 91 13.74 5.05 -2.21
CA ILE A 91 13.56 5.03 -3.67
C ILE A 91 12.42 4.07 -4.07
N GLY A 92 12.34 2.90 -3.43
CA GLY A 92 11.27 1.94 -3.69
C GLY A 92 9.87 2.49 -3.35
N VAL A 93 9.73 3.11 -2.18
CA VAL A 93 8.46 3.75 -1.76
C VAL A 93 8.13 4.93 -2.67
N PHE A 94 9.13 5.75 -2.99
CA PHE A 94 8.95 6.91 -3.86
C PHE A 94 8.47 6.52 -5.26
N LEU A 95 9.04 5.46 -5.82
CA LEU A 95 8.62 4.93 -7.13
C LEU A 95 7.19 4.39 -7.10
N ALA A 96 6.79 3.71 -6.00
CA ALA A 96 5.42 3.26 -5.82
C ALA A 96 4.43 4.44 -5.83
N VAL A 97 4.71 5.49 -5.05
CA VAL A 97 3.87 6.69 -4.96
C VAL A 97 3.72 7.37 -6.33
N ILE A 98 4.81 7.54 -7.08
CA ILE A 98 4.75 8.13 -8.43
C ILE A 98 3.89 7.27 -9.35
N GLY A 99 4.05 5.95 -9.31
CA GLY A 99 3.24 5.03 -10.12
C GLY A 99 1.74 5.23 -9.87
N HIS A 100 1.34 5.37 -8.60
CA HIS A 100 -0.05 5.63 -8.24
C HIS A 100 -0.55 6.98 -8.76
N LEU A 101 0.24 8.04 -8.59
CA LEU A 101 -0.11 9.39 -9.06
C LEU A 101 -0.31 9.44 -10.58
N VAL A 102 0.56 8.76 -11.33
CA VAL A 102 0.47 8.69 -12.79
C VAL A 102 -0.85 8.04 -13.21
N VAL A 103 -1.22 6.91 -12.59
CA VAL A 103 -2.49 6.22 -12.89
C VAL A 103 -3.70 7.12 -12.63
N GLN A 104 -3.72 7.83 -11.50
CA GLN A 104 -4.80 8.75 -11.16
C GLN A 104 -4.88 9.95 -12.12
N TYR A 105 -3.73 10.45 -12.58
CA TYR A 105 -3.68 11.54 -13.55
C TYR A 105 -4.32 11.15 -14.88
N PHE A 106 -3.98 9.95 -15.39
CA PHE A 106 -4.58 9.44 -16.61
C PHE A 106 -6.08 9.15 -16.45
N ALA A 107 -6.51 8.57 -15.33
CA ALA A 107 -7.92 8.34 -15.06
C ALA A 107 -8.74 9.65 -15.09
N THR A 108 -8.25 10.66 -14.38
CA THR A 108 -8.91 11.98 -14.31
C THR A 108 -8.95 12.66 -15.68
N PHE A 109 -7.86 12.57 -16.45
CA PHE A 109 -7.78 13.17 -17.79
C PHE A 109 -8.83 12.58 -18.74
N ILE A 110 -9.02 11.26 -18.69
CA ILE A 110 -10.03 10.58 -19.49
C ILE A 110 -11.41 11.10 -19.08
N ASP A 111 -11.77 11.06 -17.79
CA ASP A 111 -13.09 11.49 -17.31
C ASP A 111 -13.43 12.95 -17.68
N THR A 112 -12.45 13.85 -17.69
CA THR A 112 -12.68 15.25 -18.12
C THR A 112 -12.88 15.45 -19.62
N ASN A 113 -12.58 14.47 -20.48
CA ASN A 113 -12.68 14.60 -21.94
C ASN A 113 -13.87 13.84 -22.54
N ILE A 114 -14.41 12.84 -21.83
CA ILE A 114 -15.60 12.06 -22.24
C ILE A 114 -16.93 12.61 -21.69
N ASN A 115 -16.93 13.75 -21.00
CA ASN A 115 -18.12 14.50 -20.57
C ASN A 115 -18.10 15.90 -21.21
#